data_AF-A0A2S0WFI2-F1
#
_entry.id   AF-A0A2S0WFI2-F1
#
_cell.length_a   1.000
_cell.length_b   1.000
_cell.length_c   1.000
_cell.angle_alpha   90.00
_cell.angle_beta   90.00
_cell.angle_gamma   90.00
#
_symmetry.space_group_name_H-M   'P 1'
#
loop_
_entity.id
_entity.type
_entity.pdbx_description
1 polymer ?
#
loop_
_entity_poly.entity_id
_entity_poly.type
_entity_poly.pdbx_seq_one_letter_code
_entity_poly.pdbx_strand_id
1 'polypeptide(L)' 'MNAGGFFIAFTRTPDRFATVHRSMAHDDMFVEYLKTTNTGTFLVPPRVGTEGYIGQPLFA' A
#
# COMPACT_ATOMS: atom_id res chain seq x y z
N MET A 1 16.54 11.44 -16.28
CA MET A 1 15.15 11.06 -16.57
C MET A 1 14.82 9.83 -15.76
N ASN A 2 13.94 9.94 -14.76
CA ASN A 2 13.40 8.79 -14.02
C ASN A 2 11.88 8.95 -14.04
N ALA A 3 11.18 7.97 -14.59
CA ALA A 3 9.72 7.93 -14.64
C ALA A 3 9.25 6.55 -14.16
N GLY A 4 8.12 6.53 -13.48
CA GLY A 4 7.54 5.33 -12.88
C GLY A 4 6.18 5.63 -12.27
N GLY A 5 5.58 4.64 -11.62
CA GLY A 5 4.31 4.78 -10.93
C GLY A 5 4.44 4.68 -9.42
N PHE A 6 3.70 5.50 -8.69
CA PHE A 6 3.40 5.23 -7.28
C PHE A 6 2.13 4.40 -7.22
N PHE A 7 2.29 3.09 -6.98
CA PHE A 7 1.15 2.21 -6.78
C PHE A 7 0.74 2.24 -5.31
N ILE A 8 -0.52 2.60 -5.04
CA ILE A 8 -1.08 2.66 -3.69
C ILE A 8 -2.38 1.84 -3.68
N ALA A 9 -2.45 0.84 -2.80
CA ALA A 9 -3.65 0.04 -2.59
C ALA A 9 -4.14 0.17 -1.14
N PHE A 10 -5.45 0.39 -1.00
CA PHE A 10 -6.12 0.34 0.30
C PHE A 10 -6.78 -1.02 0.46
N THR A 11 -6.26 -1.83 1.37
CA THR A 11 -6.80 -3.14 1.69
C THR A 11 -7.14 -3.22 3.18
N ARG A 12 -8.19 -3.98 3.51
CA ARG A 12 -8.60 -4.19 4.91
C ARG A 12 -7.55 -4.99 5.69
N THR A 13 -6.82 -5.87 5.01
CA THR A 13 -5.73 -6.67 5.57
C THR A 13 -4.60 -6.80 4.54
N PRO A 14 -3.31 -6.80 4.94
CA PRO A 14 -2.18 -6.80 3.99
C PRO A 14 -2.10 -8.06 3.11
N ASP A 15 -2.57 -9.22 3.60
CA ASP A 15 -2.55 -10.49 2.88
C ASP A 15 -3.32 -10.43 1.56
N ARG A 16 -4.39 -9.63 1.49
CA ARG A 16 -5.18 -9.45 0.27
C ARG A 16 -4.34 -8.85 -0.85
N PHE A 17 -3.55 -7.83 -0.54
CA PHE A 17 -2.63 -7.25 -1.52
C PHE A 17 -1.50 -8.22 -1.85
N ALA A 18 -0.93 -8.89 -0.85
CA ALA A 18 0.16 -9.83 -1.06
C ALA A 18 -0.22 -10.98 -2.00
N THR A 19 -1.44 -11.52 -1.89
CA THR A 19 -1.94 -12.57 -2.80
C THR A 19 -2.00 -12.12 -4.25
N VAL A 20 -2.60 -10.95 -4.51
CA VAL A 20 -2.71 -10.41 -5.88
C VAL A 20 -1.34 -10.05 -6.43
N HIS A 21 -0.52 -9.34 -5.64
CA HIS A 21 0.80 -8.92 -6.08
C HIS A 21 1.73 -10.10 -6.37
N ARG A 22 1.66 -11.18 -5.58
CA ARG A 22 2.44 -12.40 -5.82
C ARG A 22 2.00 -13.13 -7.09
N SER A 23 0.69 -13.15 -7.38
CA SER A 23 0.19 -13.69 -8.65
C SER A 23 0.71 -12.88 -9.84
N MET A 24 0.61 -11.55 -9.78
CA MET A 24 1.07 -10.66 -10.86
C MET A 24 2.59 -10.68 -11.05
N ALA A 25 3.37 -10.85 -9.97
CA ALA A 25 4.81 -10.96 -10.07
C ALA A 25 5.29 -12.25 -10.74
N HIS A 26 4.42 -13.26 -10.81
CA HIS A 26 4.69 -14.50 -11.55
C HIS A 26 4.30 -14.38 -13.03
N ASP A 27 3.37 -13.49 -13.38
CA ASP A 27 2.96 -13.25 -14.76
C ASP A 27 3.90 -12.25 -15.43
N ASP A 28 4.70 -12.76 -16.37
CA ASP A 28 5.85 -12.10 -17.03
C ASP A 28 5.52 -10.70 -17.60
N MET A 29 4.30 -10.51 -18.12
CA MET A 29 3.84 -9.25 -18.71
C MET A 29 3.94 -8.03 -17.78
N PHE A 30 3.78 -8.19 -16.47
CA PHE A 30 3.85 -7.04 -15.54
C PHE A 30 5.30 -6.68 -15.24
N VAL A 31 6.19 -7.66 -15.19
CA VAL A 31 7.59 -7.49 -14.75
C VAL A 31 8.52 -7.10 -15.91
N GLU A 32 8.12 -7.35 -17.15
CA GLU A 32 8.87 -6.98 -18.36
C GLU A 32 9.12 -5.46 -18.45
N TYR A 33 8.13 -4.64 -18.06
CA TYR A 33 8.20 -3.18 -18.18
C TYR A 33 8.21 -2.43 -16.85
N LEU A 34 7.89 -3.10 -15.74
CA LEU A 34 7.84 -2.47 -14.42
C LEU A 34 8.75 -3.19 -13.44
N LYS A 35 9.60 -2.41 -12.77
CA LYS A 35 10.40 -2.87 -11.64
C LYS A 35 9.95 -2.16 -10.37
N THR A 36 9.49 -2.93 -9.39
CA THR A 36 9.27 -2.42 -8.04
C THR A 36 10.62 -2.09 -7.41
N THR A 37 10.88 -0.80 -7.16
CA THR A 37 12.13 -0.33 -6.57
C THR A 37 12.03 -0.09 -5.06
N ASN A 38 10.82 0.12 -4.54
CA ASN A 38 10.54 0.34 -3.13
C ASN A 38 9.12 -0.13 -2.79
N THR A 39 8.91 -0.57 -1.54
CA THR A 39 7.63 -1.05 -1.00
C THR A 39 7.46 -0.57 0.43
N GLY A 40 6.22 -0.26 0.83
CA GLY A 40 5.89 0.03 2.23
C GLY A 40 4.47 -0.38 2.58
N THR A 41 4.26 -0.77 3.83
CA THR A 41 2.94 -1.10 4.38
C THR A 41 2.68 -0.19 5.56
N PHE A 42 1.53 0.49 5.56
CA PHE A 42 1.15 1.47 6.57
C PHE A 42 -0.22 1.12 7.15
N LEU A 43 -0.38 1.33 8.45
CA LEU A 43 -1.69 1.32 9.08
C LEU A 43 -2.31 2.70 8.96
N VAL A 44 -3.47 2.78 8.31
CA VAL A 44 -4.24 4.03 8.20
C VAL A 44 -5.26 4.07 9.33
N PRO A 45 -5.10 4.93 10.34
CA PRO A 45 -6.05 5.04 11.44
C PRO A 45 -7.41 5.56 10.95
N PRO A 46 -8.50 5.29 11.68
CA PRO A 46 -9.81 5.84 11.36
C PRO A 46 -9.81 7.37 11.45
N ARG A 47 -10.81 7.98 10.82
CA ARG A 47 -11.06 9.43 10.87
C ARG A 47 -11.19 9.93 12.31
N VAL A 48 -10.66 11.13 12.56
CA VAL A 48 -10.89 11.89 13.80
C VAL A 48 -12.34 12.36 13.93
N GLY A 49 -12.86 12.40 15.16
CA GLY A 49 -14.17 12.99 15.47
C GLY A 49 -14.20 14.51 15.29
N THR A 50 -15.17 15.20 15.88
CA THR A 50 -15.24 16.67 15.86
C THR A 50 -14.03 17.31 16.55
N GLU A 51 -13.50 16.64 17.57
CA GLU A 51 -12.33 17.05 18.35
C GLU A 51 -11.26 15.96 18.29
N GLY A 52 -10.00 16.34 18.58
CA GLY A 52 -8.87 15.41 18.72
C GLY A 52 -7.88 15.43 17.55
N TYR A 53 -7.02 14.41 17.46
CA TYR A 53 -6.03 14.27 16.39
C TYR A 53 -6.00 12.86 15.77
N ILE A 54 -5.46 12.74 14.56
CA ILE A 54 -5.32 11.47 13.83
C ILE A 54 -4.45 10.50 14.64
N GLY A 55 -4.97 9.30 14.90
CA GLY A 55 -4.26 8.30 15.70
C GLY A 55 -4.30 8.55 17.20
N GLN A 56 -5.10 9.49 17.70
CA GLN A 56 -5.26 9.71 19.14
C GLN A 56 -5.54 8.43 19.95
N PRO A 57 -6.38 7.48 19.52
CA PRO A 57 -6.57 6.22 20.25
C PRO A 57 -5.33 5.32 20.32
N LEU A 58 -4.31 5.58 19.51
CA LEU A 58 -3.05 4.83 19.49
C LEU A 58 -1.95 5.48 20.34
N PHE A 59 -1.99 6.81 20.53
CA PHE A 59 -0.87 7.58 21.08
C PHE A 59 -1.18 8.33 22.39
N ALA A 60 -2.46 8.52 22.74
CA ALA A 60 -2.88 9.23 23.95
C ALA A 60 -3.10 8.28 25.14
#